data_AF-A0A0P1ME36-F1
#
_entry.id   AF-A0A0P1ME36-F1
#
_cell.length_a   1.000
_cell.length_b   1.000
_cell.length_c   1.000
_cell.angle_alpha   90.00
_cell.angle_beta   90.00
_cell.angle_gamma   90.00
#
_symmetry.space_group_name_H-M   'P 1'
#
loop_
_entity.id
_entity.type
_entity.pdbx_description
1 polymer ?
#
loop_
_entity_poly.entity_id
_entity_poly.type
_entity_poly.pdbx_seq_one_letter_code
_entity_poly.pdbx_strand_id
1 'polypeptide(L)'
;MKEALGLIGLIAIVACWIPQTYESVKRGYTNVNLYFLLIYFIGSLSLTIYAIGNFVFFTLNLLAAIGSLINLYFKFFPRVKINPENVNENSPCNEKQTQG
;
A
#
# COMPACT_ATOMS: atom_id res chain seq x y z
N MET A 1 15.56 1.84 -25.76
CA MET A 1 16.25 1.35 -24.53
C MET A 1 15.58 1.82 -23.25
N LYS A 2 15.30 3.13 -23.06
CA LYS A 2 14.66 3.66 -21.85
C LYS A 2 13.26 3.08 -21.58
N GLU A 3 12.47 2.86 -22.62
CA GLU A 3 11.10 2.33 -22.52
C GLU A 3 11.05 0.87 -22.04
N ALA A 4 12.00 0.04 -22.49
CA ALA A 4 12.11 -1.35 -22.04
C ALA A 4 12.43 -1.44 -20.54
N LEU A 5 13.35 -0.59 -20.06
CA LEU A 5 13.68 -0.51 -18.64
C LEU A 5 12.48 -0.03 -17.80
N GLY A 6 11.72 0.95 -18.31
CA GLY A 6 10.48 1.41 -17.70
C GLY A 6 9.41 0.31 -17.64
N LEU A 7 9.27 -0.49 -18.70
CA LEU A 7 8.32 -1.60 -18.76
C LEU A 7 8.69 -2.73 -17.78
N ILE A 8 9.98 -3.07 -17.67
CA ILE A 8 10.47 -4.06 -16.71
C ILE A 8 10.22 -3.59 -15.27
N GLY A 9 10.51 -2.31 -14.99
CA GLY A 9 10.20 -1.70 -13.69
C GLY A 9 8.71 -1.72 -13.38
N LEU A 10 7.86 -1.43 -14.38
CA LEU A 10 6.40 -1.52 -14.26
C LEU A 10 5.95 -2.94 -13.88
N ILE A 11 6.40 -3.95 -14.62
CA ILE A 11 6.01 -5.35 -14.37
C ILE A 11 6.46 -5.79 -12.97
N ALA A 12 7.68 -5.44 -12.56
CA ALA A 12 8.20 -5.78 -11.23
C ALA A 12 7.36 -5.12 -10.11
N ILE A 13 7.00 -3.85 -10.26
CA ILE A 13 6.18 -3.13 -9.28
C ILE A 13 4.77 -3.73 -9.22
N VAL A 14 4.13 -3.97 -10.37
CA VAL A 14 2.79 -4.60 -10.45
C VAL A 14 2.82 -5.98 -9.78
N ALA A 15 3.82 -6.80 -10.07
CA ALA A 15 3.97 -8.13 -9.51
C ALA A 15 4.19 -8.12 -7.99
N CYS A 16 4.87 -7.09 -7.46
CA CYS A 16 5.03 -6.89 -6.02
C CYS A 16 3.72 -6.41 -5.34
N TRP A 17 2.98 -5.53 -6.02
CA TRP A 17 1.79 -4.90 -5.47
C TRP A 17 0.56 -5.81 -5.42
N ILE A 18 0.38 -6.69 -6.39
CA ILE A 18 -0.76 -7.63 -6.43
C ILE A 18 -0.84 -8.50 -5.16
N PRO A 19 0.21 -9.26 -4.76
CA PRO A 19 0.15 -10.11 -3.58
C PRO A 19 0.02 -9.27 -2.30
N GLN A 20 0.69 -8.12 -2.20
CA GLN A 20 0.59 -7.23 -1.04
C GLN A 20 -0.84 -6.67 -0.86
N THR A 21 -1.47 -6.24 -1.94
CA THR A 21 -2.84 -5.74 -1.93
C THR A 21 -3.81 -6.87 -1.62
N TYR A 22 -3.62 -8.05 -2.22
CA TYR A 22 -4.44 -9.23 -1.97
C TYR A 22 -4.36 -9.68 -0.52
N GLU A 23 -3.18 -9.72 0.09
CA GLU A 23 -3.03 -10.04 1.52
C GLU A 23 -3.73 -9.00 2.41
N SER A 24 -3.61 -7.72 2.09
CA SER A 24 -4.27 -6.63 2.84
C SER A 24 -5.79 -6.74 2.77
N VAL A 25 -6.33 -7.03 1.57
CA VAL A 25 -7.75 -7.30 1.31
C VAL A 25 -8.22 -8.55 2.05
N LYS A 26 -7.43 -9.63 2.01
CA LYS A 26 -7.75 -10.92 2.65
C LYS A 26 -7.75 -10.82 4.17
N ARG A 27 -6.83 -10.05 4.76
CA ARG A 27 -6.76 -9.80 6.21
C ARG A 27 -7.90 -8.90 6.68
N GLY A 28 -8.46 -8.05 5.82
CA GLY A 28 -9.61 -7.20 6.12
C GLY A 28 -9.31 -6.05 7.10
N TYR A 29 -8.04 -5.84 7.44
CA TYR A 29 -7.52 -4.70 8.19
C TYR A 29 -6.14 -4.32 7.62
N THR A 30 -5.83 -3.02 7.68
CA THR A 30 -4.57 -2.48 7.18
C THR A 30 -3.89 -1.72 8.31
N ASN A 31 -2.69 -2.16 8.74
CA ASN A 31 -1.87 -1.47 9.77
C ASN A 31 -1.14 -0.24 9.20
N VAL A 32 -1.46 0.20 8.00
CA VAL A 32 -0.83 1.38 7.38
C VAL A 32 -1.50 2.64 7.92
N ASN A 33 -0.70 3.66 8.28
CA ASN A 33 -1.20 4.93 8.78
C ASN A 33 -2.14 5.59 7.74
N LEU A 34 -3.30 6.10 8.20
CA LEU A 34 -4.30 6.69 7.30
C LEU A 34 -3.75 7.93 6.60
N TYR A 35 -3.00 8.76 7.33
CA TYR A 35 -2.34 9.94 6.78
C TYR A 35 -1.34 9.59 5.68
N PHE A 36 -0.54 8.54 5.90
CA PHE A 36 0.38 8.04 4.89
C PHE A 36 -0.35 7.62 3.62
N LEU A 37 -1.44 6.86 3.77
CA LEU A 37 -2.23 6.35 2.66
C LEU A 37 -2.93 7.46 1.88
N LEU A 38 -3.42 8.49 2.57
CA LEU A 38 -4.09 9.64 1.98
C LEU A 38 -3.10 10.51 1.19
N ILE A 39 -1.93 10.80 1.76
CA ILE A 39 -0.85 11.52 1.06
C ILE A 39 -0.38 10.72 -0.15
N TYR A 40 -0.25 9.40 -0.01
CA TYR A 40 0.15 8.52 -1.11
C TYR A 40 -0.89 8.50 -2.24
N PHE A 41 -2.18 8.46 -1.90
CA PHE A 41 -3.28 8.55 -2.86
C PHE A 41 -3.29 9.91 -3.60
N ILE A 42 -3.18 11.02 -2.87
CA ILE A 42 -3.15 12.37 -3.46
C ILE A 42 -1.89 12.56 -4.33
N GLY A 43 -0.74 12.08 -3.86
CA GLY A 43 0.53 12.13 -4.58
C GLY A 43 0.45 11.32 -5.87
N SER A 44 -0.01 10.08 -5.80
CA SER A 44 -0.18 9.22 -6.98
C SER A 44 -1.21 9.77 -7.97
N LEU A 45 -2.33 10.36 -7.51
CA LEU A 45 -3.26 11.06 -8.38
C LEU A 45 -2.61 12.26 -9.09
N SER A 46 -1.87 13.08 -8.36
CA SER A 46 -1.18 14.26 -8.91
C SER A 46 -0.14 13.84 -9.96
N LEU A 47 0.63 12.79 -9.68
CA LEU A 47 1.59 12.22 -10.63
C LEU A 47 0.91 11.55 -11.83
N THR A 48 -0.29 10.98 -11.65
CA THR A 48 -1.07 10.40 -12.77
C THR A 48 -1.47 11.49 -13.76
N ILE A 49 -1.93 12.65 -13.28
CA ILE A 49 -2.27 13.81 -14.12
C ILE A 49 -1.01 14.36 -14.80
N TYR A 50 0.10 14.45 -14.06
CA TYR A 50 1.39 14.89 -14.64
C TYR A 50 1.91 13.92 -15.71
N ALA A 51 1.64 12.64 -15.57
CA ALA A 51 2.13 11.58 -16.46
C ALA A 51 1.35 11.44 -17.78
N ILE A 52 0.38 12.32 -18.06
CA ILE A 52 -0.35 12.31 -19.34
C ILE A 52 0.66 12.50 -20.49
N GLY A 53 0.88 11.43 -21.25
CA GLY A 53 1.89 11.35 -22.32
C GLY A 53 3.01 10.32 -22.07
N ASN A 54 3.14 9.78 -20.86
CA ASN A 54 4.07 8.68 -20.56
C ASN A 54 3.33 7.47 -20.00
N PHE A 55 3.14 6.45 -20.83
CA PHE A 55 2.33 5.27 -20.51
C PHE A 55 2.81 4.51 -19.26
N VAL A 56 4.12 4.36 -19.08
CA VAL A 56 4.70 3.64 -17.93
C VAL A 56 4.43 4.39 -16.63
N PHE A 57 4.71 5.69 -16.63
CA PHE A 57 4.55 6.52 -15.43
C PHE A 57 3.07 6.70 -15.08
N PHE A 58 2.20 6.82 -16.09
CA PHE A 58 0.75 6.87 -15.91
C PHE A 58 0.22 5.59 -15.28
N THR A 59 0.57 4.43 -15.84
CA THR A 59 0.09 3.12 -15.36
C THR A 59 0.55 2.85 -13.93
N LEU A 60 1.81 3.17 -13.60
CA LEU A 60 2.34 3.03 -12.25
C LEU A 60 1.57 3.86 -11.23
N ASN A 61 1.36 5.15 -11.53
CA ASN A 61 0.70 6.05 -10.59
C ASN A 61 -0.80 5.78 -10.50
N LEU A 62 -1.44 5.35 -11.59
CA LEU A 62 -2.84 4.92 -11.57
C LEU A 62 -3.02 3.67 -10.71
N LEU A 63 -2.17 2.66 -10.89
CA LEU A 63 -2.20 1.44 -10.08
C LEU A 63 -1.95 1.79 -8.61
N ALA A 64 -1.00 2.70 -8.35
CA ALA A 64 -0.68 3.22 -7.01
C ALA A 64 -1.89 3.88 -6.33
N ALA A 65 -2.63 4.71 -7.06
CA ALA A 65 -3.85 5.35 -6.60
C ALA A 65 -4.93 4.30 -6.30
N ILE A 66 -5.12 3.31 -7.17
CA ILE A 66 -6.13 2.25 -6.96
C ILE A 66 -5.79 1.40 -5.72
N GLY A 67 -4.55 0.92 -5.57
CA GLY A 67 -4.20 0.08 -4.42
C GLY A 67 -4.23 0.85 -3.09
N SER A 68 -3.84 2.13 -3.08
CA SER A 68 -4.01 2.96 -1.88
C SER A 68 -5.47 3.24 -1.56
N LEU A 69 -6.33 3.44 -2.57
CA LEU A 69 -7.77 3.56 -2.40
C LEU A 69 -8.41 2.29 -1.83
N ILE A 70 -8.01 1.11 -2.31
CA ILE A 70 -8.45 -0.18 -1.77
C ILE A 70 -8.06 -0.30 -0.29
N ASN A 71 -6.79 -0.02 0.04
CA ASN A 71 -6.32 -0.02 1.42
C ASN A 71 -7.07 0.99 2.30
N LEU A 72 -7.46 2.14 1.74
CA LEU A 72 -8.21 3.17 2.45
C LEU A 72 -9.62 2.68 2.73
N TYR A 73 -10.26 2.04 1.75
CA TYR A 73 -11.59 1.46 1.87
C TYR A 73 -11.64 0.38 2.98
N PHE A 74 -10.66 -0.54 3.03
CA PHE A 74 -10.60 -1.54 4.12
C PHE A 74 -10.31 -0.93 5.48
N LYS A 75 -9.65 0.23 5.54
CA LYS A 75 -9.43 0.94 6.80
C LYS A 75 -10.69 1.65 7.32
N PHE A 76 -11.53 2.19 6.43
CA PHE A 76 -12.82 2.79 6.80
C PHE A 76 -13.91 1.73 7.06
N PHE A 77 -13.87 0.60 6.36
CA PHE A 77 -14.80 -0.52 6.52
C PHE A 77 -14.07 -1.81 6.89
N PRO A 78 -13.48 -1.91 8.11
CA PRO A 78 -12.85 -3.14 8.55
C PRO A 78 -13.92 -4.24 8.66
N ARG A 79 -13.77 -5.29 7.84
CA ARG A 79 -14.69 -6.44 7.86
C ARG A 79 -14.56 -7.29 9.13
N VAL A 80 -13.46 -7.14 9.85
CA VAL A 80 -13.21 -7.81 11.12
C VAL A 80 -13.18 -6.75 12.21
N LYS A 81 -14.10 -6.82 13.17
CA LYS A 81 -13.99 -6.06 14.42
C LYS A 81 -12.78 -6.62 15.17
N ILE A 82 -11.67 -5.89 15.19
CA ILE A 82 -10.61 -6.17 16.16
C ILE A 82 -11.19 -5.77 17.53
N ASN A 83 -11.46 -6.76 18.39
CA ASN A 83 -11.77 -6.51 19.79
C ASN A 83 -10.48 -5.96 20.43
N PRO A 84 -10.43 -4.71 20.92
CA PRO A 84 -9.18 -4.10 21.41
C PRO A 84 -8.53 -4.83 22.59
N GLU A 85 -9.19 -5.81 23.20
CA GLU A 85 -8.66 -6.60 24.32
C GLU A 85 -7.48 -7.53 23.92
N ASN A 86 -7.36 -7.95 22.66
CA ASN A 86 -6.28 -8.84 22.22
C ASN A 86 -5.07 -8.14 21.56
N VAL A 87 -5.10 -6.80 21.45
CA VAL A 87 -4.02 -6.00 20.84
C VAL A 87 -2.95 -5.60 21.86
N ASN A 88 -3.29 -5.57 23.16
CA ASN A 88 -2.34 -5.17 24.21
C ASN A 88 -1.38 -6.28 24.64
N GLU A 89 -1.63 -7.55 24.28
CA GLU A 89 -0.73 -8.67 24.66
C GLU A 89 0.36 -8.95 23.61
N ASN A 90 0.14 -8.57 22.35
CA ASN A 90 1.05 -8.89 21.24
C ASN A 90 1.69 -7.66 20.58
N SER A 91 1.86 -6.57 21.33
CA SER A 91 2.64 -5.43 20.88
C SER A 91 4.12 -5.67 21.24
N PRO A 92 5.05 -5.88 20.28
CA PRO A 92 6.45 -6.18 20.55
C PRO A 92 7.23 -4.90 20.93
N CYS A 93 6.67 -4.09 21.83
CA CYS A 93 7.33 -2.94 22.43
C CYS A 93 7.99 -3.29 23.78
N ASN A 94 8.37 -4.55 23.99
CA ASN A 94 9.23 -4.96 25.10
C ASN A 94 9.86 -6.35 24.88
N GLU A 95 10.75 -6.50 23.91
CA GLU A 95 11.80 -7.52 24.02
C GLU A 95 13.14 -6.81 24.27
N LYS A 96 13.35 -6.64 25.58
CA LYS A 96 14.59 -6.43 26.31
C LYS A 96 15.87 -6.44 25.46
N GLN A 97 16.53 -5.29 25.49
CA GLN A 97 17.99 -5.28 25.55
C GLN A 97 18.44 -6.02 26.82
N THR A 98 18.73 -7.31 26.75
CA THR A 98 19.57 -8.00 27.73
C THR A 98 20.12 -9.30 27.14
N GLN A 99 21.42 -9.54 27.40
CA GLN A 99 22.16 -10.82 27.32
C GLN A 99 22.71 -11.17 25.92
N GLY A 100 24.02 -11.21 25.67
CA GLY A 100 25.21 -11.04 26.50
C GLY A 100 26.47 -11.11 25.64
#